data_AF-A0A7J4TVS1-F1
#
_entry.id   AF-A0A7J4TVS1-F1
#
_cell.length_a   1.000
_cell.length_b   1.000
_cell.length_c   1.000
_cell.angle_alpha   90.00
_cell.angle_beta   90.00
_cell.angle_gamma   90.00
#
_symmetry.space_group_name_H-M   'P 1'
#
loop_
_entity.id
_entity.type
_entity.pdbx_description
1 polymer ?
#
loop_
_entity_poly.entity_id
_entity_poly.type
_entity_poly.pdbx_seq_one_letter_code
_entity_poly.pdbx_strand_id
1 'polypeptide(L)' 'KVPIIGSGGVTTGNDAIEMIMAGATAVQIGTGIYYRGIEVFKKVTEEMIAFMKKEGYASLHEIRGLAHRE' A
#
# COMPACT_ATOMS: atom_id res chain seq x y z
N LYS A 1 -2.75 -11.38 16.33
CA LYS A 1 -1.86 -11.01 15.20
C LYS A 1 -1.23 -9.65 15.53
N VAL A 2 0.08 -9.49 15.34
CA VAL A 2 0.79 -8.24 15.59
C VAL A 2 0.66 -7.33 14.36
N PRO A 3 0.20 -6.07 14.48
CA PRO A 3 0.20 -5.13 13.34
C PRO A 3 1.62 -4.84 12.85
N ILE A 4 1.80 -4.84 11.53
CA ILE A 4 3.09 -4.57 10.89
C ILE A 4 3.00 -3.24 10.14
N ILE A 5 4.03 -2.40 10.24
CA ILE A 5 4.22 -1.23 9.36
C ILE A 5 5.29 -1.61 8.33
N GLY A 6 4.89 -1.70 7.05
CA GLY A 6 5.81 -1.98 5.95
C GLY A 6 6.63 -0.75 5.58
N SER A 7 7.91 -0.92 5.28
CA SER A 7 8.82 0.17 4.93
C SER A 7 9.85 -0.29 3.91
N GLY A 8 10.33 0.64 3.08
CA GLY A 8 11.34 0.41 2.05
C GLY A 8 10.75 0.30 0.63
N GLY A 9 11.14 1.21 -0.25
CA GLY A 9 10.81 1.13 -1.68
C GLY A 9 9.43 1.63 -2.10
N VAL A 10 8.53 2.00 -1.18
CA VAL A 10 7.19 2.49 -1.54
C VAL A 10 7.25 3.83 -2.27
N THR A 11 6.98 3.79 -3.57
CA THR A 11 6.99 4.94 -4.47
C THR A 11 5.66 5.07 -5.22
N THR A 12 4.90 3.98 -5.38
CA THR A 12 3.58 3.93 -6.04
C THR A 12 2.53 3.26 -5.14
N GLY A 13 1.26 3.43 -5.51
CA GLY A 13 0.13 2.73 -4.88
C GLY A 13 0.24 1.21 -5.00
N ASN A 14 0.80 0.69 -6.10
CA ASN A 14 1.01 -0.76 -6.25
C ASN A 14 2.01 -1.28 -5.20
N ASP A 15 3.14 -0.60 -5.01
CA ASP A 15 4.13 -0.99 -3.98
C ASP A 15 3.49 -1.04 -2.59
N ALA A 16 2.61 -0.06 -2.29
CA ALA A 16 1.87 -0.03 -1.03
C ALA A 16 0.86 -1.17 -0.90
N ILE A 17 0.12 -1.48 -1.98
CA ILE A 17 -0.83 -2.60 -2.03
C ILE A 17 -0.09 -3.93 -1.86
N GLU A 18 1.05 -4.13 -2.51
CA GLU A 18 1.88 -5.33 -2.37
C GLU A 18 2.32 -5.55 -0.91
N MET A 19 2.77 -4.49 -0.22
CA MET A 19 3.09 -4.59 1.21
C MET A 19 1.87 -4.98 2.05
N ILE A 20 0.70 -4.41 1.75
CA ILE A 20 -0.54 -4.75 2.46
C ILE A 20 -0.93 -6.22 2.19
N MET A 21 -0.86 -6.67 0.93
CA MET A 21 -1.08 -8.06 0.55
C MET A 21 -0.10 -9.01 1.26
N ALA A 22 1.15 -8.59 1.45
CA ALA A 22 2.14 -9.31 2.25
C ALA A 22 1.89 -9.25 3.76
N GLY A 23 0.93 -8.46 4.25
CA GLY A 23 0.47 -8.46 5.65
C GLY A 23 0.66 -7.14 6.40
N ALA A 24 1.20 -6.10 5.76
CA ALA A 24 1.30 -4.78 6.37
C ALA A 24 -0.08 -4.20 6.70
N THR A 25 -0.18 -3.52 7.84
CA THR A 25 -1.37 -2.77 8.25
C THR A 25 -1.29 -1.29 7.82
N ALA A 26 -0.07 -0.77 7.70
CA ALA A 26 0.23 0.54 7.14
C ALA A 26 1.59 0.49 6.42
N VAL A 27 1.89 1.50 5.62
CA VAL A 27 3.17 1.63 4.91
C VAL A 27 3.85 2.97 5.23
N GLN A 28 5.18 2.99 5.16
CA GLN A 28 6.00 4.19 5.29
C GLN A 28 6.58 4.59 3.93
N ILE A 29 6.64 5.90 3.70
CA ILE A 29 7.29 6.49 2.52
C ILE A 29 8.41 7.41 3.00
N GLY A 30 9.65 7.06 2.63
CA GLY A 30 10.85 7.86 2.87
C GLY A 30 11.45 8.33 1.54
N THR A 31 12.23 7.47 0.88
CA THR A 31 12.89 7.76 -0.40
C THR A 31 11.90 8.13 -1.52
N GLY A 32 10.65 7.70 -1.45
CA GLY A 32 9.61 8.12 -2.41
C GLY A 32 9.39 9.63 -2.46
N ILE A 33 9.65 10.37 -1.36
CA ILE A 33 9.56 11.84 -1.33
C ILE A 33 10.61 12.45 -2.27
N TYR A 34 11.83 11.90 -2.27
CA TYR A 34 12.92 12.36 -3.14
C TYR A 34 12.57 12.20 -4.63
N TYR A 35 11.92 11.09 -5.00
CA TYR A 35 11.59 10.80 -6.40
C TYR A 35 10.30 11.46 -6.91
N ARG A 36 9.26 11.56 -6.07
CA ARG A 36 7.91 11.99 -6.50
C ARG A 36 7.44 13.30 -5.86
N GLY A 37 8.28 13.93 -5.03
CA GLY A 37 7.98 15.12 -4.24
C GLY A 37 7.08 14.83 -3.05
N ILE A 38 6.73 15.86 -2.28
CA ILE A 38 5.83 15.73 -1.12
C ILE A 38 4.45 15.19 -1.50
N GLU A 39 4.01 15.44 -2.75
CA GLU A 39 2.77 14.92 -3.31
C GLU A 39 2.73 13.39 -3.42
N VAL A 40 3.85 12.68 -3.18
CA VAL A 40 3.90 11.22 -3.19
C VAL A 40 2.86 10.60 -2.26
N PHE A 41 2.62 11.20 -1.09
CA PHE A 41 1.64 10.68 -0.13
C PHE A 41 0.22 10.69 -0.72
N LYS A 42 -0.16 11.78 -1.38
CA LYS A 42 -1.45 11.91 -2.05
C LYS A 42 -1.55 10.97 -3.25
N LYS A 43 -0.53 10.96 -4.12
CA LYS A 43 -0.49 10.11 -5.33
C LYS A 43 -0.61 8.62 -4.98
N VAL A 44 0.17 8.14 -4.02
CA VAL A 44 0.12 6.74 -3.57
C VAL A 44 -1.27 6.42 -3.01
N THR A 45 -1.87 7.31 -2.23
CA THR A 45 -3.23 7.11 -1.69
C THR A 45 -4.28 7.03 -2.80
N GLU A 46 -4.23 7.92 -3.79
CA GLU A 46 -5.14 7.92 -4.94
C GLU A 46 -4.97 6.67 -5.80
N GLU A 47 -3.74 6.24 -6.04
CA GLU A 47 -3.40 5.01 -6.76
C GLU A 47 -3.93 3.77 -6.03
N MET A 48 -3.78 3.69 -4.70
CA MET A 48 -4.36 2.62 -3.88
C MET A 48 -5.89 2.59 -3.96
N ILE A 49 -6.55 3.74 -3.88
CA ILE A 49 -8.01 3.86 -4.01
C ILE A 49 -8.45 3.40 -5.40
N ALA A 50 -7.73 3.80 -6.45
CA ALA A 50 -8.02 3.38 -7.82
C ALA A 50 -7.88 1.87 -7.99
N PHE A 51 -6.82 1.27 -7.44
CA PHE A 51 -6.64 -0.18 -7.40
C PHE A 51 -7.81 -0.87 -6.71
N MET A 52 -8.17 -0.43 -5.49
CA MET A 52 -9.29 -1.01 -4.74
C MET A 52 -10.61 -0.96 -5.51
N LYS A 53 -10.93 0.17 -6.14
CA LYS A 53 -12.12 0.32 -6.98
C LYS A 53 -12.10 -0.60 -8.20
N LYS A 54 -10.95 -0.73 -8.87
CA LYS A 54 -10.78 -1.57 -10.05
C LYS A 54 -10.96 -3.05 -9.72
N GLU A 55 -10.44 -3.50 -8.58
CA GLU A 55 -10.48 -4.91 -8.16
C GLU A 55 -11.71 -5.25 -7.29
N GLY A 56 -12.56 -4.27 -6.96
CA GLY A 56 -13.80 -4.48 -6.22
C GLY A 56 -13.64 -4.63 -4.70
N TYR A 57 -12.53 -4.16 -4.12
CA TYR A 57 -12.31 -4.18 -2.67
C TYR A 57 -12.93 -2.96 -1.98
N ALA A 58 -13.73 -3.19 -0.94
CA ALA A 58 -14.33 -2.11 -0.16
C ALA A 58 -13.40 -1.62 0.98
N SER A 59 -12.44 -2.45 1.39
CA SER A 59 -11.53 -2.16 2.50
C SER A 59 -10.16 -2.80 2.33
N LEU A 60 -9.10 -2.13 2.81
CA LEU A 60 -7.75 -2.70 2.90
C LEU A 60 -7.70 -3.96 3.79
N HIS A 61 -8.70 -4.18 4.64
CA HIS A 61 -8.80 -5.41 5.45
C HIS A 61 -9.04 -6.67 4.58
N GLU A 62 -9.70 -6.52 3.44
CA GLU A 62 -9.92 -7.61 2.49
C GLU A 62 -8.63 -7.99 1.75
N ILE A 63 -7.76 -7.00 1.55
CA ILE A 63 -6.48 -7.14 0.85
C ILE A 63 -5.37 -7.65 1.78
N ARG A 64 -5.41 -7.27 3.07
CA ARG A 64 -4.31 -7.55 3.99
C ARG A 64 -4.05 -9.05 4.16
N GLY A 65 -2.82 -9.46 3.85
CA GLY A 65 -2.36 -10.84 3.99
C GLY A 65 -2.89 -11.80 2.93
N LEU A 66 -3.44 -11.33 1.80
CA LEU A 66 -3.90 -12.19 0.70
C LEU A 66 -2.76 -13.05 0.13
N ALA A 67 -1.52 -12.55 0.11
CA ALA A 67 -0.36 -13.29 -0.42
C ALA A 67 0.00 -14.55 0.38
N HIS A 68 -0.58 -14.74 1.57
CA HIS A 68 -0.35 -15.91 2.43
C HIS A 68 -1.52 -16.89 2.43
N ARG A 69 -2.59 -16.62 1.67
CA ARG A 69 -3.77 -17.48 1.61
C ARG A 69 -3.63 -18.44 0.42
N GLU A 70 -4.00 -19.69 0.64
CA GLU A 70 -4.09 -20.73 -0.41
C GLU A 70 -5.24 -20.45 -1.37
#